data_AF-A0A956KSI7-F1
#
_entry.id   AF-A0A956KSI7-F1
#
_cell.length_a   1.000
_cell.length_b   1.000
_cell.length_c   1.000
_cell.angle_alpha   90.00
_cell.angle_beta   90.00
_cell.angle_gamma   90.00
#
_symmetry.space_group_name_H-M   'P 1'
#
loop_
_entity.id
_entity.type
_entity.pdbx_description
1 polymer ?
#
loop_
_entity_poly.entity_id
_entity_poly.type
_entity_poly.pdbx_seq_one_letter_code
_entity_poly.pdbx_strand_id
1 'polypeptide(L)'
;QIRVHLAQIGHPILGDKIYAVSEQEFLDVVENGRPVQELEAKLGLWRHALHARALTLPHPRSGETVRFEAPWPEELAAILPLPPEA
;
A
#
# COMPACT_ATOMS: atom_id res chain seq x y z
N GLN A 1 -3.34 4.01 -9.68
CA GLN A 1 -2.58 5.24 -10.00
C GLN A 1 -1.40 5.45 -9.05
N ILE A 2 -1.61 5.65 -7.74
CA ILE A 2 -0.51 5.94 -6.78
C ILE A 2 0.63 4.91 -6.87
N ARG A 3 0.30 3.62 -6.81
CA ARG A 3 1.27 2.50 -6.87
C ARG A 3 2.23 2.56 -8.07
N VAL A 4 1.68 2.65 -9.28
CA VAL A 4 2.48 2.66 -10.51
C VAL A 4 3.30 3.94 -10.65
N HIS A 5 2.77 5.10 -10.25
CA HIS A 5 3.53 6.35 -10.32
C HIS A 5 4.75 6.33 -9.38
N LEU A 6 4.56 5.86 -8.15
CA LEU A 6 5.64 5.70 -7.18
C LEU A 6 6.70 4.70 -7.67
N ALA A 7 6.27 3.60 -8.27
CA ALA A 7 7.19 2.65 -8.90
C ALA A 7 7.97 3.24 -10.08
N GLN A 8 7.31 4.01 -10.96
CA GLN A 8 7.94 4.64 -12.11
C GLN A 8 9.04 5.63 -11.74
N ILE A 9 8.95 6.29 -10.58
CA ILE A 9 9.99 7.19 -10.07
C ILE A 9 11.04 6.45 -9.21
N GLY A 10 11.03 5.11 -9.19
CA GLY A 10 12.01 4.30 -8.46
C GLY A 10 11.69 4.09 -6.97
N HIS A 11 10.49 4.42 -6.52
CA HIS A 11 10.06 4.33 -5.12
C HIS A 11 8.79 3.49 -4.95
N PRO A 12 8.79 2.19 -5.33
CA PRO A 12 7.59 1.36 -5.21
C PRO A 12 7.11 1.24 -3.75
N ILE A 13 5.80 1.05 -3.57
CA ILE A 13 5.19 0.96 -2.24
C ILE A 13 5.65 -0.32 -1.53
N LEU A 14 5.97 -0.22 -0.24
CA LEU A 14 6.26 -1.38 0.61
C LEU A 14 5.07 -2.36 0.63
N GLY A 15 5.32 -3.67 0.53
CA GLY A 15 4.26 -4.66 0.41
C GLY A 15 3.62 -4.78 -0.99
N ASP A 16 4.13 -4.08 -2.01
CA ASP A 16 3.60 -4.16 -3.38
C ASP A 16 4.17 -5.37 -4.15
N LYS A 17 3.38 -6.44 -4.20
CA LYS A 17 3.75 -7.69 -4.90
C LYS A 17 3.91 -7.56 -6.41
N ILE A 18 3.43 -6.47 -7.01
CA ILE A 18 3.46 -6.27 -8.47
C ILE A 18 4.61 -5.34 -8.87
N TYR A 19 4.77 -4.22 -8.16
CA TYR A 19 5.73 -3.18 -8.56
C TYR A 19 7.01 -3.15 -7.72
N ALA A 20 7.07 -3.82 -6.56
CA ALA A 20 8.27 -3.89 -5.71
C ALA A 20 9.06 -5.20 -5.87
N VAL A 21 8.61 -6.08 -6.77
CA VAL A 21 9.20 -7.39 -7.02
C VAL A 21 9.71 -7.41 -8.46
N SER A 22 10.91 -7.95 -8.67
CA SER A 22 11.40 -8.12 -10.04
C SER A 22 10.65 -9.23 -10.76
N GLU A 23 10.58 -9.18 -12.09
CA GLU A 23 9.98 -10.23 -12.90
C GLU A 23 10.59 -11.61 -12.60
N GLN A 24 11.92 -11.66 -12.41
CA GLN A 24 12.63 -12.88 -12.04
C GLN A 24 12.15 -13.45 -10.70
N GLU A 25 11.91 -12.60 -9.70
CA GLU A 25 11.45 -13.05 -8.38
C GLU A 25 10.01 -13.56 -8.41
N PHE A 26 9.17 -13.01 -9.28
CA PHE A 26 7.84 -13.53 -9.52
C PHE A 26 7.88 -14.90 -10.21
N LEU A 27 8.71 -15.05 -11.25
CA LEU A 27 8.91 -16.32 -11.95
C LEU A 27 9.48 -17.38 -11.00
N ASP A 28 10.37 -17.03 -10.08
CA ASP A 28 10.91 -18.00 -9.13
C ASP A 28 9.83 -18.60 -8.19
N VAL A 29 8.80 -17.81 -7.84
CA VAL A 29 7.67 -18.30 -7.03
C VAL A 29 6.74 -19.18 -7.86
N VAL A 30 6.43 -18.77 -9.09
CA VAL A 30 5.44 -19.43 -9.94
C VAL A 30 6.00 -20.68 -10.62
N GLU A 31 7.26 -20.64 -11.06
CA GLU A 31 7.89 -21.67 -11.89
C GLU A 31 8.90 -22.51 -11.10
N ASN A 32 9.69 -21.88 -10.22
CA ASN A 32 10.75 -22.58 -9.46
C ASN A 32 10.28 -23.04 -8.07
N GLY A 33 9.00 -22.87 -7.74
CA GLY A 33 8.40 -23.35 -6.50
C GLY A 33 8.91 -22.66 -5.23
N ARG A 34 9.46 -21.44 -5.33
CA ARG A 34 9.85 -20.69 -4.13
C ARG A 34 8.63 -20.42 -3.24
N PRO A 35 8.76 -20.57 -1.91
CA PRO A 35 7.67 -20.25 -0.99
C PRO A 35 7.27 -18.78 -1.08
N VAL A 36 5.96 -18.52 -1.19
CA VAL A 36 5.42 -17.14 -1.21
C VAL A 36 5.78 -16.37 0.07
N GLN A 37 6.03 -17.09 1.16
CA GLN A 37 6.40 -16.56 2.47
C GLN A 37 7.77 -15.86 2.43
N GLU A 38 8.70 -16.33 1.59
CA GLU A 38 10.00 -15.66 1.40
C GLU A 38 9.83 -14.31 0.71
N LEU A 39 8.92 -14.26 -0.27
CA LEU A 39 8.58 -13.02 -0.96
C LEU A 39 7.88 -12.04 -0.01
N GLU A 40 6.96 -12.53 0.83
CA GLU A 40 6.28 -11.71 1.83
C GLU A 40 7.24 -11.18 2.90
N ALA A 41 8.22 -11.98 3.34
CA ALA A 41 9.27 -11.54 4.26
C ALA A 41 10.13 -10.43 3.65
N LYS A 42 10.49 -10.55 2.35
CA LYS A 42 11.23 -9.50 1.64
C LYS A 42 10.42 -8.22 1.49
N LEU A 43 9.13 -8.34 1.24
CA LEU A 43 8.23 -7.21 1.03
C LEU A 43 7.91 -6.42 2.31
N GLY A 44 8.24 -6.95 3.49
CA GLY A 44 8.14 -6.29 4.80
C GLY A 44 6.72 -6.08 5.32
N LEU A 45 5.71 -6.07 4.44
CA LEU A 45 4.30 -6.02 4.75
C LEU A 45 3.51 -6.97 3.86
N TRP A 46 2.49 -7.60 4.45
CA TRP A 46 1.60 -8.53 3.74
C TRP A 46 0.69 -7.81 2.72
N ARG A 47 0.47 -6.50 2.90
CA ARG A 47 -0.29 -5.61 2.02
C ARG A 47 0.51 -4.35 1.69
N HIS A 48 0.08 -3.65 0.65
CA HIS A 48 0.57 -2.32 0.32
C HIS A 48 0.53 -1.39 1.55
N ALA A 49 1.64 -0.70 1.82
CA ALA A 49 1.71 0.46 2.72
C ALA A 49 0.98 1.68 2.14
N LEU A 50 -0.29 1.50 1.80
CA LEU A 50 -1.18 2.50 1.22
C LEU A 50 -2.48 2.49 2.02
N HIS A 51 -2.91 3.67 2.46
CA HIS A 51 -4.09 3.82 3.30
C HIS A 51 -4.85 5.10 2.93
N ALA A 52 -6.14 4.96 2.62
CA ALA A 52 -7.02 6.09 2.36
C ALA A 52 -7.52 6.67 3.70
N ARG A 53 -6.76 7.61 4.26
CA ARG A 53 -7.01 8.19 5.59
C ARG A 53 -8.27 9.02 5.66
N ALA A 54 -8.55 9.82 4.64
CA ALA A 54 -9.70 10.72 4.63
C ALA A 54 -10.35 10.80 3.25
N LEU A 55 -11.66 11.03 3.25
CA LEU A 55 -12.45 11.26 2.05
C LEU A 55 -13.38 12.45 2.30
N THR A 56 -13.25 13.48 1.46
CA THR A 56 -14.12 14.66 1.51
C THR A 56 -14.89 14.76 0.20
N LEU A 57 -16.21 14.84 0.28
CA LEU A 57 -17.09 14.96 -0.89
C LEU A 57 -18.37 15.72 -0.55
N PRO A 58 -19.09 16.28 -1.54
CA PRO A 58 -20.44 16.77 -1.32
C PRO A 58 -21.39 15.59 -1.06
N HIS A 59 -22.19 15.68 -0.01
CA HIS A 59 -23.21 14.68 0.30
C HIS A 59 -24.24 14.61 -0.84
N PRO A 60 -24.56 13.41 -1.38
CA PRO A 60 -25.31 13.29 -2.63
C PRO A 60 -26.75 13.80 -2.56
N ARG A 61 -27.31 13.96 -1.34
CA ARG A 61 -28.68 14.48 -1.14
C ARG A 61 -28.71 15.95 -0.72
N SER A 62 -27.83 16.36 0.19
CA SER A 62 -27.86 17.72 0.76
C SER A 62 -26.90 18.68 0.05
N GLY A 63 -25.91 18.18 -0.69
CA GLY A 63 -24.86 19.00 -1.31
C GLY A 63 -23.81 19.51 -0.32
N GLU A 64 -24.04 19.38 0.99
CA GLU A 64 -23.10 19.81 2.03
C GLU A 64 -21.81 19.01 1.96
N THR A 65 -20.67 19.68 2.16
CA THR A 65 -19.38 19.00 2.25
C THR A 65 -19.30 18.15 3.50
N VAL A 66 -19.11 16.85 3.31
CA VAL A 66 -18.90 15.88 4.39
C VAL A 66 -17.49 15.31 4.31
N ARG A 67 -16.90 15.02 5.47
CA ARG A 67 -15.57 14.40 5.60
C ARG A 67 -15.70 13.10 6.40
N PHE A 68 -15.09 12.06 5.87
CA PHE A 68 -14.94 10.76 6.53
C PHE A 68 -13.46 10.52 6.80
N GLU A 69 -13.16 9.88 7.93
CA GLU A 69 -11.78 9.53 8.32
C GLU A 69 -11.71 8.07 8.76
N ALA A 70 -10.68 7.36 8.34
CA ALA A 70 -10.38 5.98 8.73
C ALA A 70 -9.16 5.96 9.67
N PRO A 71 -9.20 5.30 10.83
CA PRO A 71 -8.11 5.31 11.80
C PRO A 71 -6.80 4.80 11.19
N TRP A 72 -5.66 5.33 11.69
CA TRP A 72 -4.35 4.89 11.24
C TRP A 72 -4.16 3.39 11.58
N PRO A 73 -3.85 2.53 10.60
CA PRO A 73 -3.72 1.10 10.85
C PRO A 73 -2.52 0.77 11.75
N GLU A 74 -2.70 -0.13 12.72
CA GLU A 74 -1.67 -0.52 13.69
C GLU A 74 -0.40 -1.07 13.02
N GLU A 75 -0.57 -1.85 11.95
CA GLU A 75 0.53 -2.41 11.17
C GLU A 75 1.38 -1.34 10.46
N LEU A 76 0.76 -0.21 10.08
CA LEU A 76 1.51 0.93 9.54
C LEU A 76 2.17 1.70 10.67
N ALA A 77 1.47 1.90 11.78
CA ALA A 77 2.01 2.57 12.98
C ALA A 77 3.28 1.89 13.53
N ALA A 78 3.37 0.56 13.40
CA ALA A 78 4.53 -0.22 13.82
C ALA A 78 5.81 0.08 13.00
N ILE A 79 5.67 0.60 11.78
CA ILE A 79 6.79 0.89 10.86
C ILE A 79 7.03 2.39 10.76
N LEU A 80 5.94 3.16 10.66
CA LEU A 80 5.95 4.60 10.53
C LEU A 80 4.80 5.17 11.38
N PRO A 81 5.10 5.94 12.45
CA PRO A 81 4.05 6.59 13.23
C PRO A 81 3.26 7.56 12.33
N LEU A 82 2.00 7.80 12.69
CA LEU A 82 1.14 8.74 11.97
C LEU A 82 1.83 10.13 11.90
N PRO A 83 1.94 10.74 10.71
CA PRO A 83 2.52 12.07 10.60
C PRO A 83 1.69 13.09 11.39
N PRO A 84 2.32 14.09 12.03
CA PRO A 84 1.62 15.08 12.84
C PRO A 84 0.65 15.97 12.04
N GLU A 85 0.78 16.03 10.71
CA GLU A 85 -0.05 16.87 9.82
C GLU A 85 -1.13 16.07 9.04
N ALA A 86 -1.35 14.79 9.38
CA ALA A 86 -2.23 13.86 8.65
C ALA A 86 -3.68 13.80 9.17
#